data_AF-A0A7I8DN16-F1
#
_entry.id   AF-A0A7I8DN16-F1
#
_cell.length_a   1.000
_cell.length_b   1.000
_cell.length_c   1.000
_cell.angle_alpha   90.00
_cell.angle_beta   90.00
_cell.angle_gamma   90.00
#
_symmetry.space_group_name_H-M   'P 1'
#
loop_
_entity.id
_entity.type
_entity.pdbx_description
1 polymer ?
#
loop_
_entity_poly.entity_id
_entity_poly.type
_entity_poly.pdbx_seq_one_letter_code
_entity_poly.pdbx_strand_id
1 'polypeptide(L)'
;MAKRIKGTAEEAKNWVMESTLVEEQKAALGQFISSFPTQTFFKKERRESDPAWLRELGNILLGVDSENLLWYQFNHFDHSEYDDYRFQDSFYNDQCFAKDLGEYSEILVEGEPLLIVAAIMENLRSVLAVKSGDSGDLAVYDFSYEDVKRLDGGKGEIPASMVQQAFPSYAEMLGRVSAVMFSEDEIVEATE
;
A
#
# COMPACT_ATOMS: atom_id res chain seq x y z
N MET A 1 11.95 8.10 16.34
CA MET A 1 11.38 7.58 15.08
C MET A 1 10.48 6.40 15.43
N ALA A 2 9.42 6.13 14.66
CA ALA A 2 8.60 4.93 14.87
C ALA A 2 9.46 3.68 14.59
N LYS A 3 9.44 2.69 15.49
CA LYS A 3 10.36 1.55 15.48
C LYS A 3 9.89 0.52 14.45
N ARG A 4 10.75 0.19 13.48
CA ARG A 4 10.54 -0.90 12.53
C ARG A 4 10.87 -2.21 13.23
N ILE A 5 9.94 -3.15 13.23
CA ILE A 5 10.12 -4.51 13.76
C ILE A 5 10.18 -5.44 12.54
N LYS A 6 11.26 -6.20 12.44
CA LYS A 6 11.53 -7.13 11.34
C LYS A 6 11.34 -8.57 11.82
N GLY A 7 10.95 -9.46 10.92
CA GLY A 7 10.70 -10.86 11.25
C GLY A 7 10.67 -11.74 10.01
N THR A 8 10.85 -13.03 10.23
CA THR A 8 10.71 -14.10 9.24
C THR A 8 9.25 -14.28 8.80
N ALA A 9 9.02 -15.06 7.75
CA ALA A 9 7.67 -15.45 7.33
C ALA A 9 6.85 -16.10 8.46
N GLU A 10 7.48 -16.90 9.34
CA GLU A 10 6.81 -17.50 10.49
C GLU A 10 6.38 -16.46 11.52
N GLU A 11 7.27 -15.53 11.87
CA GLU A 11 6.96 -14.43 12.78
C GLU A 11 5.87 -13.51 12.21
N ALA A 12 5.92 -13.20 10.91
CA ALA A 12 4.91 -12.42 10.22
C ALA A 12 3.54 -13.10 10.22
N LYS A 13 3.49 -14.42 9.98
CA LYS A 13 2.26 -15.21 10.10
C LYS A 13 1.69 -15.11 11.52
N ASN A 14 2.53 -15.22 12.54
CA ASN A 14 2.08 -15.07 13.93
C ASN A 14 1.52 -13.67 14.20
N TRP A 15 2.16 -12.60 13.71
CA TRP A 15 1.62 -11.23 13.85
C TRP A 15 0.23 -11.09 13.22
N VAL A 16 0.01 -11.67 12.04
CA VAL A 16 -1.28 -11.65 11.36
C VAL A 16 -2.32 -12.45 12.14
N MET A 17 -1.98 -13.66 12.60
CA MET A 17 -2.91 -14.53 13.33
C MET A 17 -3.36 -13.95 14.67
N GLU A 18 -2.45 -13.30 15.39
CA GLU A 18 -2.71 -12.64 16.68
C GLU A 18 -3.44 -11.30 16.55
N SER A 19 -3.60 -10.79 15.33
CA SER A 19 -4.27 -9.51 15.07
C SER A 19 -5.80 -9.57 15.22
N THR A 20 -6.39 -8.39 15.33
CA THR A 20 -7.84 -8.14 15.35
C THR A 20 -8.50 -8.14 13.97
N LEU A 21 -7.73 -8.37 12.89
CA LEU A 21 -8.25 -8.41 11.53
C LEU A 21 -9.34 -9.47 11.37
N VAL A 22 -10.26 -9.22 10.43
CA VAL A 22 -11.24 -10.23 10.00
C VAL A 22 -10.56 -11.35 9.23
N GLU A 23 -11.19 -12.52 9.16
CA GLU A 23 -10.59 -13.73 8.60
C GLU A 23 -10.19 -13.56 7.13
N GLU A 24 -10.95 -12.80 6.35
CA GLU A 24 -10.64 -12.52 4.95
C GLU A 24 -9.32 -11.74 4.81
N GLN A 25 -9.09 -10.76 5.68
CA GLN A 25 -7.86 -9.97 5.69
C GLN A 25 -6.67 -10.78 6.20
N LYS A 26 -6.88 -11.62 7.22
CA LYS A 26 -5.85 -12.57 7.68
C LYS A 26 -5.46 -13.55 6.58
N ALA A 27 -6.44 -14.07 5.83
CA ALA A 27 -6.19 -14.97 4.71
C ALA A 27 -5.37 -14.27 3.61
N ALA A 28 -5.72 -13.04 3.24
CA ALA A 28 -4.98 -12.27 2.23
C ALA A 28 -3.53 -12.00 2.64
N LEU A 29 -3.28 -11.56 3.88
CA LEU A 29 -1.92 -11.38 4.38
C LEU A 29 -1.17 -12.70 4.52
N GLY A 30 -1.86 -13.76 4.94
CA GLY A 30 -1.29 -15.10 5.04
C GLY A 30 -0.85 -15.66 3.68
N GLN A 31 -1.63 -15.39 2.62
CA GLN A 31 -1.27 -15.70 1.24
C GLN A 31 -0.01 -14.91 0.83
N PHE A 32 -0.02 -13.59 1.01
CA PHE A 32 1.14 -12.74 0.72
C PHE A 32 2.42 -13.25 1.39
N ILE A 33 2.38 -13.54 2.69
CA ILE A 33 3.54 -14.04 3.42
C ILE A 33 3.99 -15.40 2.89
N SER A 34 3.05 -16.28 2.56
CA SER A 34 3.36 -17.64 2.08
C SER A 34 3.95 -17.64 0.67
N SER A 35 3.61 -16.66 -0.16
CA SER A 35 4.17 -16.47 -1.50
C SER A 35 5.63 -16.00 -1.50
N PHE A 36 6.13 -15.48 -0.37
CA PHE A 36 7.49 -14.96 -0.22
C PHE A 36 8.20 -15.54 1.02
N PRO A 37 8.38 -16.87 1.12
CA PRO A 37 8.75 -17.54 2.36
C PRO A 37 10.17 -17.25 2.85
N THR A 38 11.08 -16.82 1.95
CA THR A 38 12.47 -16.50 2.27
C THR A 38 12.69 -15.04 2.64
N GLN A 39 11.65 -14.21 2.53
CA GLN A 39 11.76 -12.78 2.71
C GLN A 39 11.66 -12.37 4.18
N THR A 40 12.27 -11.22 4.49
CA THR A 40 12.07 -10.56 5.78
C THR A 40 10.86 -9.65 5.68
N PHE A 41 9.96 -9.73 6.63
CA PHE A 41 8.77 -8.90 6.70
C PHE A 41 8.93 -7.86 7.80
N PHE A 42 8.16 -6.78 7.72
CA PHE A 42 8.13 -5.80 8.79
C PHE A 42 6.74 -5.30 9.15
N LYS A 43 6.67 -4.87 10.41
CA LYS A 43 5.64 -4.00 10.94
C LYS A 43 6.30 -2.79 11.60
N LYS A 44 5.52 -1.80 11.99
CA LYS A 44 6.02 -0.55 12.56
C LYS A 44 5.16 -0.11 13.74
N GLU A 45 5.80 0.04 14.90
CA GLU A 45 5.15 0.63 16.07
C GLU A 45 4.84 2.10 15.79
N ARG A 46 3.54 2.40 15.73
CA ARG A 46 3.00 3.76 15.48
C ARG A 46 2.83 4.53 16.79
N ARG A 47 2.80 5.85 16.69
CA ARG A 47 2.56 6.69 17.87
C ARG A 47 1.10 6.67 18.23
N GLU A 48 0.77 6.87 19.51
CA GLU A 48 -0.61 7.09 19.96
C GLU A 48 -1.28 8.30 19.30
N SER A 49 -0.51 9.26 18.77
CA SER A 49 -1.02 10.41 18.02
C SER A 49 -1.52 10.06 16.61
N ASP A 50 -1.12 8.92 16.04
CA ASP A 50 -1.52 8.51 14.69
C ASP A 50 -2.98 7.99 14.72
N PRO A 51 -3.78 8.12 13.64
CA PRO A 51 -5.14 7.58 13.58
C PRO A 51 -5.23 6.10 13.96
N ALA A 52 -6.31 5.70 14.64
CA ALA A 52 -6.43 4.35 15.21
C ALA A 52 -6.26 3.24 14.16
N TRP A 53 -6.91 3.39 13.00
CA TRP A 53 -6.80 2.46 11.87
C TRP A 53 -5.35 2.35 11.37
N LEU A 54 -4.61 3.48 11.34
CA LEU A 54 -3.23 3.51 10.89
C LEU A 54 -2.27 2.85 11.89
N ARG A 55 -2.55 3.02 13.19
CA ARG A 55 -1.83 2.31 14.26
C ARG A 55 -2.05 0.81 14.17
N GLU A 56 -3.29 0.39 13.96
CA GLU A 56 -3.66 -1.02 13.81
C GLU A 56 -2.93 -1.63 12.61
N LEU A 57 -3.04 -1.02 11.43
CA LEU A 57 -2.34 -1.46 10.22
C LEU A 57 -0.82 -1.55 10.42
N GLY A 58 -0.24 -0.51 11.01
CA GLY A 58 1.18 -0.45 11.31
C GLY A 58 1.66 -1.58 12.22
N ASN A 59 0.84 -2.03 13.16
CA ASN A 59 1.21 -3.04 14.16
C ASN A 59 1.01 -4.49 13.69
N ILE A 60 0.46 -4.71 12.50
CA ILE A 60 0.19 -6.04 11.97
C ILE A 60 1.27 -6.47 10.98
N LEU A 61 1.24 -5.89 9.77
CA LEU A 61 2.16 -6.18 8.69
C LEU A 61 2.07 -5.06 7.66
N LEU A 62 3.21 -4.50 7.26
CA LEU A 62 3.27 -3.44 6.26
C LEU A 62 3.86 -3.92 4.92
N GLY A 63 4.67 -4.97 4.93
CA GLY A 63 5.23 -5.54 3.71
C GLY A 63 6.52 -6.30 3.98
N VAL A 64 7.29 -6.50 2.91
CA VAL A 64 8.66 -6.99 2.92
C VAL A 64 9.63 -5.86 3.28
N ASP A 65 10.58 -6.18 4.15
CA ASP A 65 11.69 -5.33 4.55
C ASP A 65 12.91 -5.62 3.67
N SER A 66 13.41 -4.60 3.00
CA SER A 66 14.73 -4.62 2.40
C SER A 66 15.24 -3.20 2.27
N GLU A 67 16.54 -3.01 2.51
CA GLU A 67 17.22 -1.73 2.30
C GLU A 67 17.28 -1.35 0.82
N ASN A 68 17.12 -2.33 -0.07
CA ASN A 68 17.19 -2.14 -1.52
C ASN A 68 15.82 -2.36 -2.21
N LEU A 69 14.73 -2.57 -1.47
CA LEU A 69 13.41 -2.79 -2.09
C LEU A 69 13.10 -1.68 -3.11
N LEU A 70 12.89 -2.07 -4.37
CA LEU A 70 12.56 -1.17 -5.47
C LEU A 70 11.06 -1.17 -5.77
N TRP A 71 10.41 -2.35 -5.87
CA TRP A 71 8.98 -2.41 -6.22
C TRP A 71 8.23 -3.68 -5.80
N TYR A 72 6.89 -3.57 -5.77
CA TYR A 72 5.94 -4.68 -5.75
C TYR A 72 5.17 -4.74 -7.06
N GLN A 73 5.04 -5.94 -7.61
CA GLN A 73 4.11 -6.24 -8.68
C GLN A 73 2.78 -6.71 -8.09
N PHE A 74 1.65 -6.33 -8.69
CA PHE A 74 0.34 -6.87 -8.33
C PHE A 74 -0.22 -7.74 -9.44
N ASN A 75 -1.00 -8.78 -9.08
CA ASN A 75 -1.92 -9.47 -9.98
C ASN A 75 -2.94 -8.47 -10.52
N HIS A 76 -3.40 -8.67 -11.76
CA HIS A 76 -4.39 -7.80 -12.41
C HIS A 76 -5.57 -7.50 -11.47
N PHE A 77 -5.83 -6.22 -11.23
CA PHE A 77 -7.01 -5.72 -10.53
C PHE A 77 -7.76 -4.81 -11.50
N ASP A 78 -9.09 -4.89 -11.50
CA ASP A 78 -9.94 -4.23 -12.49
C ASP A 78 -9.83 -2.70 -12.36
N HIS A 79 -8.96 -2.09 -13.16
CA HIS A 79 -9.27 -0.89 -13.92
C HIS A 79 -8.23 -0.64 -15.00
N SER A 80 -8.56 -0.98 -16.23
CA SER A 80 -8.00 -0.23 -17.34
C SER A 80 -8.91 -0.34 -18.56
N GLU A 81 -9.27 0.80 -19.12
CA GLU A 81 -9.54 0.92 -20.56
C GLU A 81 -8.23 0.77 -21.38
N TYR A 82 -7.18 0.20 -20.79
CA TYR A 82 -5.81 0.20 -21.27
C TYR A 82 -5.17 -1.19 -21.06
N ASP A 83 -5.66 -2.15 -21.85
CA ASP A 83 -5.33 -3.59 -21.85
C ASP A 83 -3.83 -3.98 -21.86
N ASP A 84 -2.88 -3.04 -21.89
CA ASP A 84 -1.49 -3.29 -22.28
C ASP A 84 -0.41 -2.99 -21.22
N TYR A 85 -0.76 -2.63 -19.98
CA TYR A 85 0.28 -2.35 -18.98
C TYR A 85 0.88 -3.62 -18.39
N ARG A 86 2.10 -3.94 -18.83
CA ARG A 86 3.00 -4.85 -18.11
C ARG A 86 3.43 -4.14 -16.84
N PHE A 87 2.99 -4.65 -15.70
CA PHE A 87 3.16 -4.15 -14.32
C PHE A 87 4.62 -4.03 -13.81
N GLN A 88 5.61 -3.90 -14.69
CA GLN A 88 7.03 -3.81 -14.33
C GLN A 88 7.39 -2.46 -13.68
N ASP A 89 6.46 -1.50 -13.63
CA ASP A 89 6.69 -0.10 -13.24
C ASP A 89 5.84 0.38 -12.03
N SER A 90 5.29 -0.53 -11.22
CA SER A 90 4.49 -0.20 -10.04
C SER A 90 5.36 -0.03 -8.78
N PHE A 91 5.54 1.20 -8.31
CA PHE A 91 6.37 1.51 -7.15
C PHE A 91 5.52 1.40 -5.88
N TYR A 92 6.11 0.79 -4.86
CA TYR A 92 5.61 0.84 -3.48
C TYR A 92 6.64 1.58 -2.65
N ASN A 93 6.25 2.70 -2.06
CA ASN A 93 7.14 3.46 -1.20
C ASN A 93 6.85 3.08 0.25
N ASP A 94 7.82 2.50 0.96
CA ASP A 94 7.67 2.26 2.40
C ASP A 94 7.60 3.56 3.24
N GLN A 95 7.92 4.70 2.62
CA GLN A 95 7.72 6.05 3.13
C GLN A 95 6.28 6.55 3.04
N CYS A 96 5.35 5.77 2.47
CA CYS A 96 3.91 6.01 2.55
C CYS A 96 3.41 6.16 3.99
N PHE A 97 4.26 5.94 5.00
CA PHE A 97 3.95 6.25 6.38
C PHE A 97 5.10 6.92 7.17
N ALA A 98 5.96 7.70 6.51
CA ALA A 98 7.06 8.42 7.15
C ALA A 98 6.69 9.89 7.41
N LYS A 99 6.08 10.12 8.58
CA LYS A 99 6.19 11.28 9.52
C LYS A 99 6.09 12.75 9.04
N ASP A 100 6.12 13.08 7.76
CA ASP A 100 5.73 14.39 7.25
C ASP A 100 4.77 14.12 6.10
N LEU A 101 3.47 14.31 6.32
CA LEU A 101 2.47 14.25 5.25
C LEU A 101 2.67 15.39 4.20
N GLY A 102 3.82 16.06 4.18
CA GLY A 102 4.12 17.20 3.32
C GLY A 102 3.76 16.93 1.86
N GLU A 103 3.15 17.95 1.23
CA GLU A 103 2.56 17.96 -0.12
C GLU A 103 1.45 16.92 -0.40
N TYR A 104 1.46 15.74 0.23
CA TYR A 104 0.49 14.67 0.01
C TYR A 104 -0.74 14.72 0.94
N SER A 105 -0.66 15.32 2.14
CA SER A 105 -1.84 15.62 2.97
C SER A 105 -2.78 16.63 2.33
N GLU A 106 -2.33 17.27 1.26
CA GLU A 106 -3.09 18.32 0.57
C GLU A 106 -3.93 17.74 -0.57
N ILE A 107 -3.82 16.45 -0.89
CA ILE A 107 -4.74 15.76 -1.81
C ILE A 107 -5.89 15.20 -0.98
N LEU A 108 -7.11 15.66 -1.27
CA LEU A 108 -8.32 15.35 -0.51
C LEU A 108 -9.36 14.65 -1.39
N VAL A 109 -10.10 13.72 -0.79
CA VAL A 109 -11.31 13.10 -1.37
C VAL A 109 -12.40 13.12 -0.33
N GLU A 110 -13.52 13.75 -0.67
CA GLU A 110 -14.64 13.96 0.25
C GLU A 110 -14.19 14.68 1.54
N GLY A 111 -13.20 15.57 1.42
CA GLY A 111 -12.57 16.27 2.54
C GLY A 111 -11.61 15.42 3.39
N GLU A 112 -11.37 14.16 3.04
CA GLU A 112 -10.44 13.25 3.73
C GLU A 112 -9.08 13.20 3.01
N PRO A 113 -7.95 13.35 3.72
CA PRO A 113 -6.63 13.30 3.09
C PRO A 113 -6.29 11.91 2.55
N LEU A 114 -5.77 11.85 1.34
CA LEU A 114 -5.26 10.62 0.73
C LEU A 114 -3.79 10.39 1.07
N LEU A 115 -3.48 9.16 1.44
CA LEU A 115 -2.12 8.67 1.65
C LEU A 115 -1.78 7.69 0.53
N ILE A 116 -0.96 8.14 -0.42
CA ILE A 116 -0.47 7.27 -1.50
C ILE A 116 0.24 6.07 -0.89
N VAL A 117 -0.02 4.86 -1.40
CA VAL A 117 0.59 3.58 -1.00
C VAL A 117 1.31 2.87 -2.14
N ALA A 118 0.89 3.10 -3.40
CA ALA A 118 1.60 2.62 -4.59
C ALA A 118 1.26 3.48 -5.82
N ALA A 119 2.10 3.44 -6.87
CA ALA A 119 1.83 4.15 -8.13
C ALA A 119 2.55 3.50 -9.32
N ILE A 120 1.98 3.59 -10.51
CA ILE A 120 2.69 3.26 -11.77
C ILE A 120 3.55 4.48 -12.15
N MET A 121 4.87 4.42 -11.98
CA MET A 121 5.70 5.64 -12.08
C MET A 121 5.95 6.14 -13.50
N GLU A 122 5.91 5.27 -14.51
CA GLU A 122 6.20 5.67 -15.89
C GLU A 122 5.29 6.83 -16.33
N ASN A 123 4.02 6.79 -15.90
CA ASN A 123 3.00 7.74 -16.35
C ASN A 123 2.09 8.28 -15.23
N LEU A 124 2.20 7.75 -14.00
CA LEU A 124 1.34 8.09 -12.85
C LEU A 124 -0.17 8.03 -13.16
N ARG A 125 -0.56 7.19 -14.12
CA ARG A 125 -1.97 7.06 -14.54
C ARG A 125 -2.81 6.33 -13.51
N SER A 126 -2.19 5.48 -12.70
CA SER A 126 -2.79 4.78 -11.57
C SER A 126 -1.93 5.01 -10.33
N VAL A 127 -2.59 5.50 -9.28
CA VAL A 127 -2.04 5.76 -7.96
C VAL A 127 -2.98 5.17 -6.94
N LEU A 128 -2.47 4.22 -6.17
CA LEU A 128 -3.17 3.63 -5.04
C LEU A 128 -2.97 4.48 -3.80
N ALA A 129 -4.04 4.78 -3.06
CA ALA A 129 -4.00 5.51 -1.81
C ALA A 129 -5.04 5.01 -0.80
N VAL A 130 -4.85 5.32 0.48
CA VAL A 130 -5.82 5.09 1.55
C VAL A 130 -6.28 6.43 2.13
N LYS A 131 -7.56 6.56 2.52
CA LYS A 131 -8.03 7.76 3.23
C LYS A 131 -7.49 7.76 4.65
N SER A 132 -7.02 8.91 5.11
CA SER A 132 -6.22 8.99 6.33
C SER A 132 -6.76 9.88 7.45
N GLY A 133 -7.87 10.58 7.26
CA GLY A 133 -8.46 11.35 8.35
C GLY A 133 -9.33 10.52 9.29
N ASP A 134 -10.14 11.22 10.07
CA ASP A 134 -10.72 10.71 11.32
C ASP A 134 -11.76 9.61 11.10
N SER A 135 -12.41 9.57 9.93
CA SER A 135 -13.36 8.52 9.56
C SER A 135 -12.71 7.29 8.91
N GLY A 136 -11.40 7.36 8.62
CA GLY A 136 -10.61 6.46 7.78
C GLY A 136 -11.22 5.11 7.45
N ASP A 137 -11.52 4.89 6.18
CA ASP A 137 -11.83 3.56 5.67
C ASP A 137 -10.52 2.77 5.45
N LEU A 138 -10.62 1.44 5.59
CA LEU A 138 -9.47 0.54 5.38
C LEU A 138 -9.20 0.30 3.89
N ALA A 139 -10.05 0.84 3.02
CA ALA A 139 -10.05 0.62 1.59
C ALA A 139 -8.84 1.28 0.92
N VAL A 140 -8.47 0.73 -0.23
CA VAL A 140 -7.46 1.30 -1.12
C VAL A 140 -8.16 1.82 -2.36
N TYR A 141 -7.90 3.07 -2.68
CA TYR A 141 -8.45 3.79 -3.82
C TYR A 141 -7.43 3.93 -4.92
N ASP A 142 -7.87 3.84 -6.17
CA ASP A 142 -7.12 4.21 -7.36
C ASP A 142 -7.61 5.55 -7.91
N PHE A 143 -6.67 6.36 -8.38
CA PHE A 143 -6.92 7.59 -9.11
C PHE A 143 -5.74 7.94 -10.02
N SER A 144 -5.97 8.84 -10.98
CA SER A 144 -4.90 9.33 -11.84
C SER A 144 -4.19 10.54 -11.23
N TYR A 145 -2.86 10.51 -11.17
CA TYR A 145 -2.11 11.69 -10.72
C TYR A 145 -2.20 12.86 -11.71
N GLU A 146 -2.56 12.59 -12.98
CA GLU A 146 -2.87 13.65 -13.94
C GLU A 146 -4.06 14.51 -13.50
N ASP A 147 -5.02 13.94 -12.78
CA ASP A 147 -6.14 14.71 -12.22
C ASP A 147 -5.69 15.58 -11.04
N VAL A 148 -4.72 15.12 -10.25
CA VAL A 148 -4.06 15.93 -9.22
C VAL A 148 -3.26 17.08 -9.84
N LYS A 149 -2.49 16.83 -10.91
CA LYS A 149 -1.74 17.89 -11.61
C LYS A 149 -2.60 19.01 -12.18
N ARG A 150 -3.89 18.74 -12.45
CA ARG A 150 -4.85 19.75 -12.90
C ARG A 150 -5.33 20.67 -11.78
N LEU A 151 -5.11 20.28 -10.53
CA LEU A 151 -5.37 21.13 -9.37
C LEU A 151 -4.29 22.22 -9.23
N ASP A 152 -4.64 23.34 -8.61
CA ASP A 152 -3.72 24.46 -8.41
C ASP A 152 -2.53 24.03 -7.54
N GLY A 153 -1.34 23.99 -8.16
CA GLY A 153 -0.11 23.55 -7.49
C GLY A 153 -0.06 22.06 -7.14
N GLY A 154 -0.90 21.21 -7.75
CA GLY A 154 -0.92 19.76 -7.50
C GLY A 154 -1.56 19.38 -6.16
N LYS A 155 -2.41 20.25 -5.62
CA LYS A 155 -2.98 20.16 -4.26
C LYS A 155 -4.46 20.49 -4.30
N GLY A 156 -5.24 19.83 -3.44
CA GLY A 156 -6.65 20.12 -3.22
C GLY A 156 -7.56 18.89 -3.36
N GLU A 157 -8.84 19.18 -3.49
CA GLU A 157 -9.90 18.17 -3.59
C GLU A 157 -9.97 17.59 -5.01
N ILE A 158 -9.77 16.27 -5.14
CA ILE A 158 -10.13 15.56 -6.37
C ILE A 158 -11.60 15.11 -6.27
N PRO A 159 -12.41 15.27 -7.33
CA PRO A 159 -13.80 14.82 -7.32
C PRO A 159 -13.92 13.33 -7.00
N ALA A 160 -14.83 12.95 -6.10
CA ALA A 160 -15.05 11.53 -5.75
C ALA A 160 -15.37 10.64 -6.97
N SER A 161 -15.95 11.20 -8.03
CA SER A 161 -16.21 10.48 -9.28
C SER A 161 -14.95 10.07 -10.07
N MET A 162 -13.79 10.64 -9.73
CA MET A 162 -12.47 10.34 -10.33
C MET A 162 -11.66 9.37 -9.46
N VAL A 163 -12.24 8.91 -8.35
CA VAL A 163 -11.57 8.05 -7.38
C VAL A 163 -12.40 6.79 -7.22
N GLN A 164 -11.74 5.65 -7.38
CA GLN A 164 -12.42 4.37 -7.35
C GLN A 164 -11.80 3.48 -6.30
N GLN A 165 -12.63 2.73 -5.58
CA GLN A 165 -12.12 1.71 -4.68
C GLN A 165 -11.50 0.57 -5.51
N ALA A 166 -10.18 0.40 -5.39
CA ALA A 166 -9.41 -0.67 -6.02
C ALA A 166 -9.40 -1.95 -5.17
N PHE A 167 -9.23 -1.79 -3.85
CA PHE A 167 -9.28 -2.90 -2.90
C PHE A 167 -10.15 -2.52 -1.69
N PRO A 168 -10.92 -3.45 -1.14
CA PRO A 168 -11.66 -3.22 0.09
C PRO A 168 -10.76 -3.12 1.34
N SER A 169 -9.50 -3.56 1.25
CA SER A 169 -8.54 -3.34 2.32
C SER A 169 -7.08 -3.32 1.85
N TYR A 170 -6.21 -2.69 2.64
CA TYR A 170 -4.75 -2.79 2.46
C TYR A 170 -4.24 -4.23 2.52
N ALA A 171 -4.83 -5.06 3.39
CA ALA A 171 -4.49 -6.47 3.49
C ALA A 171 -4.76 -7.23 2.18
N GLU A 172 -5.91 -6.95 1.55
CA GLU A 172 -6.25 -7.52 0.25
C GLU A 172 -5.36 -7.01 -0.88
N MET A 173 -4.96 -5.73 -0.84
CA MET A 173 -3.96 -5.20 -1.77
C MET A 173 -2.63 -5.98 -1.67
N LEU A 174 -2.10 -6.20 -0.46
CA LEU A 174 -0.87 -6.99 -0.28
C LEU A 174 -1.05 -8.45 -0.72
N GLY A 175 -2.23 -9.04 -0.47
CA GLY A 175 -2.57 -10.38 -0.96
C GLY A 175 -2.54 -10.52 -2.49
N ARG A 176 -2.56 -9.42 -3.23
CA ARG A 176 -2.45 -9.39 -4.69
C ARG A 176 -1.03 -9.22 -5.18
N VAL A 177 -0.03 -9.04 -4.32
CA VAL A 177 1.36 -8.91 -4.75
C VAL A 177 1.84 -10.21 -5.39
N SER A 178 2.30 -10.13 -6.63
CA SER A 178 2.74 -11.26 -7.46
C SER A 178 4.25 -11.32 -7.66
N ALA A 179 4.98 -10.24 -7.40
CA ALA A 179 6.44 -10.24 -7.38
C ALA A 179 6.98 -9.08 -6.54
N VAL A 180 8.24 -9.17 -6.14
CA VAL A 180 8.98 -8.13 -5.41
C VAL A 180 10.34 -7.95 -6.09
N MET A 181 10.77 -6.72 -6.37
CA MET A 181 12.13 -6.44 -6.84
C MET A 181 12.95 -5.74 -5.78
N PHE A 182 14.14 -6.28 -5.49
CA PHE A 182 15.08 -5.75 -4.50
C PHE A 182 16.29 -5.04 -5.11
N SER A 183 16.52 -5.17 -6.41
CA SER A 183 17.53 -4.42 -7.17
C SER A 183 17.18 -4.59 -8.64
N GLU A 184 17.74 -3.76 -9.54
CA GLU A 184 17.39 -3.79 -10.98
C GLU A 184 17.45 -5.20 -11.61
N ASP A 185 18.22 -6.11 -11.04
CA ASP A 185 18.41 -7.48 -11.51
C ASP A 185 17.79 -8.58 -10.62
N GLU A 186 17.22 -8.24 -9.45
CA GLU A 186 16.70 -9.21 -8.48
C GLU A 186 15.17 -9.10 -8.34
N ILE A 187 14.46 -9.98 -9.06
CA ILE A 187 13.01 -10.17 -8.98
C ILE A 187 12.71 -11.50 -8.29
N VAL A 188 11.87 -11.45 -7.26
CA VAL A 188 11.31 -12.62 -6.58
C VAL A 188 9.83 -12.70 -6.90
N GLU A 189 9.44 -13.70 -7.68
CA GLU A 189 8.04 -13.97 -8.01
C GLU A 189 7.34 -14.72 -6.88
N ALA A 190 6.04 -14.48 -6.73
CA ALA A 190 5.18 -15.19 -5.79
C ALA A 190 5.16 -16.67 -6.13
N THR A 191 5.42 -17.52 -5.13
CA THR A 191 5.27 -18.98 -5.30
C THR A 191 3.79 -19.36 -5.34
N GLU A 192 3.43 -20.25 -6.28
CA GLU A 192 2.10 -20.87 -6.41
C GLU A 192 1.71 -21.71 -5.17
#